data_AF-A0A2A4B7Y3-F1
#
_entry.id   AF-A0A2A4B7Y3-F1
#
_cell.length_a   1.000
_cell.length_b   1.000
_cell.length_c   1.000
_cell.angle_alpha   90.00
_cell.angle_beta   90.00
_cell.angle_gamma   90.00
#
_symmetry.space_group_name_H-M   'P 1'
#
loop_
_entity.id
_entity.type
_entity.pdbx_description
1 polymer ?
#
loop_
_entity_poly.entity_id
_entity_poly.type
_entity_poly.pdbx_seq_one_letter_code
_entity_poly.pdbx_strand_id
1 'polypeptide(L)'
;MDSSNPAPTDTITSTTPAGAADAMMPVTITHLILIVVAIVLTILMILWGQRRWRQRREGERELSTRGETVEVGGEAPIAEAASTDLTARDDVPSHHIEPESDARPVEPPPPPVAPAPPPIADTLPATPPQAAEPPLTTLKGLGPKAAAMLGERGVSSIAALAALTPDQAAALDADLGPFAGRMARDRWHEQAQLLAAGDRAGYEAIFGKLG
;
A
#
# COMPACT_ATOMS: atom_id res chain seq x y z
N MET A 1 15.50 91.19 -47.91
CA MET A 1 16.77 90.43 -47.79
C MET A 1 16.81 89.82 -46.40
N ASP A 2 17.33 88.60 -46.31
CA ASP A 2 17.48 87.75 -45.11
C ASP A 2 16.17 87.18 -44.52
N SER A 3 16.02 85.87 -44.25
CA SER A 3 17.02 84.83 -44.03
C SER A 3 16.54 83.46 -44.53
N SER A 4 17.51 82.70 -45.04
CA SER A 4 17.47 81.27 -45.28
C SER A 4 17.20 80.48 -44.00
N ASN A 5 16.40 79.42 -44.10
CA ASN A 5 16.63 78.20 -43.31
C ASN A 5 16.13 76.97 -44.11
N PRO A 6 17.00 76.03 -44.51
CA PRO A 6 16.58 74.77 -45.11
C PRO A 6 16.11 73.77 -44.03
N ALA A 7 14.98 73.10 -44.28
CA ALA A 7 14.42 72.07 -43.42
C ALA A 7 15.34 70.84 -43.33
N PRO A 8 15.48 70.18 -42.16
CA PRO A 8 16.19 68.93 -42.04
C PRO A 8 15.38 67.78 -42.69
N THR A 9 16.04 67.01 -43.56
CA THR A 9 15.54 65.72 -44.06
C THR A 9 15.73 64.66 -42.98
N ASP A 10 14.66 64.37 -42.22
CA ASP A 10 14.67 63.25 -41.28
C ASP A 10 14.57 61.92 -42.03
N THR A 11 15.69 61.20 -42.06
CA THR A 11 15.77 59.81 -42.50
C THR A 11 15.36 58.93 -41.31
N ILE A 12 14.07 58.62 -41.19
CA ILE A 12 13.61 57.63 -40.22
C ILE A 12 13.75 56.22 -40.81
N THR A 13 14.84 55.56 -40.44
CA THR A 13 15.06 54.12 -40.57
C THR A 13 13.88 53.37 -39.95
N SER A 14 13.27 52.49 -40.75
CA SER A 14 12.27 51.51 -40.30
C SER A 14 12.85 50.65 -39.18
N THR A 15 12.29 50.75 -37.97
CA THR A 15 12.46 49.75 -36.91
C THR A 15 11.10 49.12 -36.64
N THR A 16 10.94 47.93 -37.18
CA THR A 16 9.87 46.96 -36.92
C THR A 16 9.82 46.59 -35.43
N PRO A 17 8.65 46.64 -34.76
CA PRO A 17 8.42 45.89 -33.54
C PRO A 17 7.55 44.65 -33.85
N ALA A 18 8.08 43.71 -34.63
CA ALA A 18 7.60 42.34 -34.65
C ALA A 18 8.34 41.62 -33.51
N GLY A 19 7.76 41.60 -32.32
CA GLY A 19 8.37 40.91 -31.17
C GLY A 19 7.75 41.17 -29.79
N ALA A 20 6.79 42.09 -29.67
CA ALA A 20 6.24 42.44 -28.36
C ALA A 20 5.01 41.62 -27.92
N ALA A 21 4.60 40.59 -28.68
CA ALA A 21 3.38 39.81 -28.35
C ALA A 21 3.64 38.42 -27.76
N ASP A 22 4.88 37.90 -27.77
CA ASP A 22 5.09 36.46 -27.55
C ASP A 22 5.63 36.06 -26.15
N ALA A 23 5.89 37.03 -25.26
CA ALA A 23 6.57 36.74 -23.98
C ALA A 23 5.68 36.81 -22.72
N MET A 24 4.38 37.09 -22.85
CA MET A 24 3.49 37.30 -21.69
C MET A 24 2.24 36.40 -21.72
N MET A 25 2.36 35.17 -22.23
CA MET A 25 1.30 34.13 -22.16
C MET A 25 1.71 32.77 -21.57
N PRO A 26 2.95 32.46 -21.12
CA PRO A 26 3.20 31.18 -20.46
C PRO A 26 2.73 31.17 -18.99
N VAL A 27 2.73 32.33 -18.30
CA VAL A 27 2.42 32.37 -16.86
C VAL A 27 0.95 32.04 -16.60
N THR A 28 -0.01 32.61 -17.32
CA THR A 28 -1.43 32.34 -17.06
C THR A 28 -1.83 30.90 -17.39
N ILE A 29 -1.34 30.34 -18.49
CA ILE A 29 -1.61 28.94 -18.88
C ILE A 29 -1.04 27.98 -17.83
N THR A 30 0.19 28.20 -17.36
CA THR A 30 0.76 27.39 -16.27
C THR A 30 -0.07 27.49 -15.00
N HIS A 31 -0.54 28.68 -14.62
CA HIS A 31 -1.39 28.86 -13.44
C HIS A 31 -2.76 28.19 -13.60
N LEU A 32 -3.38 28.27 -14.79
CA LEU A 32 -4.65 27.58 -15.06
C LEU A 32 -4.51 26.06 -14.97
N ILE A 33 -3.42 25.50 -15.49
CA ILE A 33 -3.10 24.07 -15.37
C ILE A 33 -2.94 23.70 -13.88
N LEU A 34 -2.19 24.49 -13.11
CA LEU A 34 -2.00 24.25 -11.66
C LEU A 34 -3.32 24.31 -10.89
N ILE A 35 -4.21 25.24 -11.22
CA ILE A 35 -5.54 25.36 -10.61
C ILE A 35 -6.41 24.15 -10.94
N VAL A 36 -6.44 23.71 -12.20
CA VAL A 36 -7.20 22.52 -12.61
C VAL A 36 -6.69 21.27 -11.89
N VAL A 37 -5.37 21.10 -11.80
CA VAL A 37 -4.75 19.99 -11.06
C VAL A 37 -5.14 20.05 -9.58
N ALA A 38 -5.10 21.21 -8.95
CA ALA A 38 -5.50 21.39 -7.54
C ALA A 38 -6.98 21.06 -7.31
N ILE A 39 -7.87 21.44 -8.23
CA ILE A 39 -9.31 21.12 -8.17
C ILE A 39 -9.52 19.61 -8.30
N VAL A 40 -8.86 18.95 -9.26
CA VAL A 40 -8.96 17.50 -9.44
C VAL A 40 -8.48 16.77 -8.19
N LEU A 41 -7.35 17.17 -7.61
CA LEU A 41 -6.83 16.59 -6.36
C LEU A 41 -7.79 16.80 -5.19
N THR A 42 -8.44 17.96 -5.09
CA THR A 42 -9.43 18.26 -4.05
C THR A 42 -10.67 17.38 -4.20
N ILE A 43 -11.18 17.23 -5.43
CA ILE A 43 -12.32 16.35 -5.72
C ILE A 43 -11.99 14.89 -5.41
N LEU A 44 -10.80 14.43 -5.79
CA LEU A 44 -10.33 13.08 -5.47
C LEU A 44 -10.22 12.88 -3.96
N MET A 45 -9.71 13.86 -3.20
CA MET A 45 -9.64 13.81 -1.74
C MET A 45 -11.04 13.75 -1.10
N ILE A 46 -12.01 14.52 -1.62
CA ILE A 46 -13.40 14.51 -1.15
C ILE A 46 -14.06 13.15 -1.44
N LEU A 47 -13.94 12.63 -2.66
CA LEU A 47 -14.49 11.33 -3.04
C LEU A 47 -13.86 10.19 -2.23
N TRP A 48 -12.55 10.25 -2.01
CA TRP A 48 -11.83 9.31 -1.16
C TRP A 48 -12.26 9.42 0.31
N GLY A 49 -12.43 10.64 0.83
CA GLY A 49 -12.92 10.89 2.19
C GLY A 49 -14.34 10.39 2.40
N GLN A 50 -15.24 10.63 1.45
CA GLN A 50 -16.62 10.14 1.47
C GLN A 50 -16.68 8.61 1.40
N ARG A 51 -15.84 7.98 0.57
CA ARG A 51 -15.75 6.51 0.44
C ARG A 51 -15.19 5.86 1.70
N ARG A 52 -14.10 6.42 2.26
CA ARG A 52 -13.45 5.95 3.49
C ARG A 52 -14.34 6.11 4.72
N TRP A 53 -15.25 7.08 4.70
CA TRP A 53 -16.22 7.31 5.78
C TRP A 53 -17.48 6.44 5.67
N ARG A 54 -17.96 6.14 4.46
CA ARG A 54 -19.04 5.16 4.27
C ARG A 54 -18.69 3.80 4.88
N GLN A 55 -17.44 3.36 4.71
CA GLN A 55 -16.92 2.12 5.29
C GLN A 55 -16.88 2.11 6.83
N ARG A 56 -16.86 3.27 7.49
CA ARG A 56 -16.82 3.37 8.95
C ARG A 56 -18.21 3.34 9.61
N ARG A 57 -19.28 3.60 8.84
CA ARG A 57 -20.64 3.78 9.38
C ARG A 57 -21.53 2.55 9.34
N GLU A 58 -21.08 1.48 8.69
CA GLU A 58 -21.86 0.24 8.58
C GLU A 58 -21.68 -0.67 9.81
N GLY A 59 -20.62 -0.47 10.62
CA GLY A 59 -20.36 -1.26 11.83
C GLY A 59 -21.24 -0.93 13.05
N GLU A 60 -21.95 0.20 13.06
CA GLU A 60 -22.81 0.61 14.19
C GLU A 60 -24.26 0.11 14.05
N ARG A 61 -24.70 -0.26 12.84
CA ARG A 61 -26.09 -0.69 12.58
C ARG A 61 -26.35 -2.15 12.99
N GLU A 62 -25.33 -3.01 12.91
CA GLU A 62 -25.43 -4.38 13.40
C GLU A 62 -25.54 -4.46 14.93
N LEU A 63 -25.06 -3.45 15.66
CA LEU A 63 -25.17 -3.39 17.11
C LEU A 63 -26.57 -2.95 17.57
N SER A 64 -27.24 -2.05 16.83
CA SER A 64 -28.63 -1.67 17.14
C SER A 64 -29.62 -2.79 16.81
N THR A 65 -29.47 -3.49 15.68
CA THR A 65 -30.35 -4.65 15.36
C THR A 65 -30.12 -5.82 16.31
N ARG A 66 -28.90 -5.99 16.85
CA ARG A 66 -28.58 -7.00 17.86
C ARG A 66 -28.95 -6.58 19.29
N GLY A 67 -29.06 -5.27 19.54
CA GLY A 67 -29.48 -4.68 20.81
C GLY A 67 -30.99 -4.51 20.96
N GLU A 68 -31.75 -4.47 19.86
CA GLU A 68 -33.22 -4.32 19.88
C GLU A 68 -33.98 -5.63 20.14
N THR A 69 -33.31 -6.80 20.17
CA THR A 69 -33.97 -8.10 20.44
C THR A 69 -33.72 -8.67 21.83
N VAL A 70 -33.27 -7.84 22.78
CA VAL A 70 -33.27 -8.19 24.21
C VAL A 70 -34.01 -7.08 24.97
N GLU A 71 -35.26 -6.81 24.59
CA GLU A 71 -36.23 -6.28 25.55
C GLU A 71 -36.75 -7.47 26.38
N VAL A 72 -35.90 -7.96 27.29
CA VAL A 72 -36.39 -8.69 28.46
C VAL A 72 -36.83 -7.61 29.44
N GLY A 73 -38.14 -7.45 29.55
CA GLY A 73 -38.74 -6.53 30.49
C GLY A 73 -38.29 -6.77 31.92
N GLY A 74 -38.29 -5.69 32.70
CA GLY A 74 -38.26 -5.74 34.15
C GLY A 74 -37.10 -4.97 34.77
N GLU A 75 -37.41 -3.76 35.21
CA GLU A 75 -36.97 -3.14 36.47
C GLU A 75 -35.52 -3.32 36.95
N ALA A 76 -34.79 -2.19 37.00
CA ALA A 76 -33.83 -1.93 38.08
C ALA A 76 -34.58 -1.69 39.42
N PRO A 77 -33.97 -1.59 40.64
CA PRO A 77 -32.53 -1.50 40.99
C PRO A 77 -32.12 -2.20 42.34
N ILE A 78 -30.90 -1.87 42.83
CA ILE A 78 -30.33 -1.83 44.23
C ILE A 78 -29.69 -3.05 44.96
N ALA A 79 -28.59 -2.70 45.68
CA ALA A 79 -27.91 -3.28 46.85
C ALA A 79 -26.93 -4.47 46.62
N GLU A 80 -25.61 -4.30 46.77
CA GLU A 80 -24.81 -4.20 48.01
C GLU A 80 -24.64 -5.54 48.75
N ALA A 81 -23.45 -6.15 48.63
CA ALA A 81 -22.81 -6.95 49.69
C ALA A 81 -21.36 -7.28 49.32
N ALA A 82 -20.43 -6.74 50.09
CA ALA A 82 -19.08 -7.25 50.24
C ALA A 82 -19.06 -8.46 51.19
N SER A 83 -18.19 -9.44 50.94
CA SER A 83 -17.48 -10.30 51.92
C SER A 83 -16.58 -11.26 51.12
N THR A 84 -15.25 -11.13 51.16
CA THR A 84 -14.33 -11.89 52.04
C THR A 84 -14.66 -13.39 52.12
N ASP A 85 -13.77 -14.25 51.63
CA ASP A 85 -12.90 -15.04 52.51
C ASP A 85 -11.94 -15.94 51.71
N LEU A 86 -10.76 -16.13 52.29
CA LEU A 86 -9.62 -16.88 51.82
C LEU A 86 -9.49 -18.10 52.73
N THR A 87 -9.60 -19.33 52.22
CA THR A 87 -9.09 -20.62 52.77
C THR A 87 -9.74 -21.75 51.95
N ALA A 88 -9.18 -22.93 51.68
CA ALA A 88 -8.06 -23.70 52.19
C ALA A 88 -7.61 -24.67 51.05
N ARG A 89 -6.30 -24.87 50.84
CA ARG A 89 -5.52 -26.10 51.19
C ARG A 89 -6.00 -27.36 50.49
N ASP A 90 -5.21 -27.84 49.52
CA ASP A 90 -4.23 -28.94 49.64
C ASP A 90 -4.87 -30.24 49.14
N ASP A 91 -4.44 -30.74 47.98
CA ASP A 91 -4.07 -32.17 47.81
C ASP A 91 -3.38 -32.41 46.45
N VAL A 92 -2.06 -32.55 46.49
CA VAL A 92 -1.17 -33.26 45.54
C VAL A 92 -0.09 -33.85 46.47
N PRO A 93 0.40 -35.11 46.38
CA PRO A 93 0.80 -35.77 45.13
C PRO A 93 0.87 -37.33 45.07
N SER A 94 1.18 -37.82 43.85
CA SER A 94 2.04 -38.98 43.51
C SER A 94 1.60 -40.45 43.68
N HIS A 95 1.42 -41.10 42.53
CA HIS A 95 2.03 -42.39 42.10
C HIS A 95 1.87 -42.44 40.55
N HIS A 96 2.86 -42.46 39.64
CA HIS A 96 4.05 -43.33 39.46
C HIS A 96 3.63 -44.81 39.41
N ILE A 97 3.73 -45.63 38.34
CA ILE A 97 4.66 -45.74 37.17
C ILE A 97 3.94 -46.35 35.95
N GLU A 98 4.43 -45.97 34.77
CA GLU A 98 4.56 -46.69 33.48
C GLU A 98 4.65 -48.24 33.53
N PRO A 99 4.32 -48.90 32.39
CA PRO A 99 5.42 -49.35 31.53
C PRO A 99 5.22 -49.00 30.05
N GLU A 100 6.17 -48.23 29.53
CA GLU A 100 6.96 -48.44 28.31
C GLU A 100 6.53 -49.60 27.39
N SER A 101 6.11 -49.27 26.16
CA SER A 101 6.44 -50.07 24.97
C SER A 101 6.28 -49.23 23.70
N ASP A 102 7.39 -48.60 23.34
CA ASP A 102 8.00 -48.56 22.00
C ASP A 102 7.09 -48.53 20.75
N ALA A 103 7.09 -47.39 20.05
CA ALA A 103 7.15 -47.34 18.58
C ALA A 103 7.44 -45.90 18.13
N ARG A 104 8.72 -45.61 17.91
CA ARG A 104 9.19 -44.38 17.28
C ARG A 104 8.71 -44.29 15.82
N PRO A 105 8.19 -43.14 15.36
CA PRO A 105 7.84 -42.90 13.97
C PRO A 105 9.07 -42.94 13.04
N VAL A 106 9.01 -43.74 11.97
CA VAL A 106 10.03 -43.74 10.92
C VAL A 106 9.52 -42.91 9.74
N GLU A 107 10.08 -41.71 9.65
CA GLU A 107 10.00 -40.76 8.53
C GLU A 107 10.90 -41.27 7.38
N PRO A 108 10.38 -41.40 6.14
CA PRO A 108 11.20 -41.71 4.97
C PRO A 108 12.02 -40.47 4.54
N PRO A 109 13.31 -40.64 4.18
CA PRO A 109 14.22 -39.54 3.90
C PRO A 109 13.91 -38.81 2.56
N PRO A 110 14.30 -37.53 2.42
CA PRO A 110 14.24 -36.77 1.18
C PRO A 110 15.21 -37.30 0.10
N PRO A 111 14.95 -37.01 -1.18
CA PRO A 111 15.63 -37.60 -2.34
C PRO A 111 17.10 -37.14 -2.50
N PRO A 112 17.95 -37.97 -3.14
CA PRO A 112 19.34 -37.61 -3.45
C PRO A 112 19.42 -36.58 -4.58
N VAL A 113 20.38 -35.67 -4.46
CA VAL A 113 20.70 -34.60 -5.41
C VAL A 113 21.78 -35.05 -6.42
N ALA A 114 21.59 -34.64 -7.68
CA ALA A 114 22.52 -34.55 -8.84
C ALA A 114 22.81 -35.81 -9.69
N PRO A 115 23.04 -35.71 -11.03
CA PRO A 115 23.43 -34.53 -11.83
C PRO A 115 22.58 -34.23 -13.11
N ALA A 116 22.80 -33.03 -13.67
CA ALA A 116 22.16 -32.51 -14.88
C ALA A 116 22.62 -33.16 -16.20
N PRO A 117 21.74 -33.19 -17.23
CA PRO A 117 22.13 -33.10 -18.64
C PRO A 117 21.63 -31.78 -19.30
N PRO A 118 22.39 -31.16 -20.23
CA PRO A 118 22.00 -29.94 -20.95
C PRO A 118 21.27 -30.29 -22.29
N PRO A 119 20.94 -29.30 -23.15
CA PRO A 119 19.61 -28.75 -23.39
C PRO A 119 18.96 -29.25 -24.70
N ILE A 120 17.63 -29.23 -24.81
CA ILE A 120 16.96 -29.23 -26.12
C ILE A 120 16.05 -28.01 -26.19
N ALA A 121 16.43 -27.12 -27.09
CA ALA A 121 15.67 -25.95 -27.47
C ALA A 121 14.36 -26.38 -28.13
N ASP A 122 13.24 -25.97 -27.52
CA ASP A 122 12.03 -25.68 -28.28
C ASP A 122 11.72 -24.18 -28.12
N THR A 123 11.61 -23.55 -29.27
CA THR A 123 11.52 -22.12 -29.51
C THR A 123 10.25 -21.52 -28.91
N LEU A 124 10.39 -20.81 -27.79
CA LEU A 124 9.59 -19.61 -27.50
C LEU A 124 10.55 -18.42 -27.58
N PRO A 125 10.18 -17.29 -28.20
CA PRO A 125 11.02 -16.11 -28.22
C PRO A 125 11.50 -15.80 -26.80
N ALA A 126 12.81 -15.88 -26.62
CA ALA A 126 13.48 -15.54 -25.39
C ALA A 126 13.13 -14.09 -25.08
N THR A 127 12.18 -13.90 -24.16
CA THR A 127 12.12 -12.69 -23.36
C THR A 127 13.55 -12.45 -22.89
N PRO A 128 14.14 -11.26 -23.13
CA PRO A 128 15.46 -10.93 -22.60
C PRO A 128 15.49 -11.32 -21.11
N PRO A 129 16.62 -11.76 -20.53
CA PRO A 129 16.72 -11.88 -19.09
C PRO A 129 16.33 -10.53 -18.51
N GLN A 130 15.07 -10.43 -18.08
CA GLN A 130 14.55 -9.27 -17.41
C GLN A 130 15.48 -9.13 -16.23
N ALA A 131 16.23 -8.02 -16.17
CA ALA A 131 17.07 -7.72 -15.03
C ALA A 131 16.22 -8.04 -13.79
N ALA A 132 16.64 -9.07 -13.04
CA ALA A 132 15.73 -9.74 -12.11
C ALA A 132 15.17 -8.67 -11.18
N GLU A 133 13.86 -8.43 -11.27
CA GLU A 133 13.23 -7.44 -10.41
C GLU A 133 13.50 -7.80 -8.96
N PRO A 134 13.68 -6.80 -8.07
CA PRO A 134 13.90 -7.10 -6.67
C PRO A 134 12.74 -7.95 -6.14
N PRO A 135 13.02 -8.96 -5.30
CA PRO A 135 11.98 -9.81 -4.76
C PRO A 135 11.03 -8.99 -3.90
N LEU A 136 9.77 -9.42 -3.79
CA LEU A 136 8.78 -8.78 -2.93
C LEU A 136 9.25 -8.66 -1.47
N THR A 137 10.10 -9.58 -0.99
CA THR A 137 10.68 -9.56 0.36
C THR A 137 11.61 -8.37 0.64
N THR A 138 11.96 -7.59 -0.38
CA THR A 138 12.64 -6.30 -0.22
C THR A 138 11.73 -5.26 0.47
N LEU A 139 10.41 -5.42 0.39
CA LEU A 139 9.44 -4.57 1.08
C LEU A 139 9.47 -4.85 2.59
N LYS A 140 9.56 -3.77 3.37
CA LYS A 140 9.62 -3.85 4.83
C LYS A 140 8.30 -4.39 5.39
N GLY A 141 8.40 -5.38 6.26
CA GLY A 141 7.24 -6.05 6.86
C GLY A 141 6.62 -7.14 5.99
N LEU A 142 7.08 -7.34 4.74
CA LEU A 142 6.63 -8.45 3.90
C LEU A 142 7.58 -9.65 4.03
N GLY A 143 7.16 -10.65 4.82
CA GLY A 143 7.89 -11.90 4.96
C GLY A 143 7.71 -12.86 3.77
N PRO A 144 8.58 -13.89 3.64
CA PRO A 144 8.55 -14.83 2.51
C PRO A 144 7.22 -15.59 2.38
N LYS A 145 6.53 -15.88 3.50
CA LYS A 145 5.20 -16.52 3.47
C LYS A 145 4.13 -15.61 2.87
N ALA A 146 4.14 -14.33 3.22
CA ALA A 146 3.20 -13.37 2.67
C ALA A 146 3.49 -13.11 1.17
N ALA A 147 4.78 -13.02 0.81
CA ALA A 147 5.20 -12.94 -0.59
C ALA A 147 4.76 -14.15 -1.41
N ALA A 148 4.87 -15.37 -0.87
CA ALA A 148 4.37 -16.58 -1.52
C ALA A 148 2.85 -16.53 -1.74
N MET A 149 2.08 -16.14 -0.71
CA MET A 149 0.62 -16.01 -0.83
C MET A 149 0.18 -14.92 -1.83
N LEU A 150 0.94 -13.82 -1.93
CA LEU A 150 0.73 -12.82 -2.98
C LEU A 150 1.01 -13.41 -4.36
N GLY A 151 2.09 -14.19 -4.50
CA GLY A 151 2.44 -14.91 -5.72
C GLY A 151 1.35 -15.88 -6.16
N GLU A 152 0.77 -16.65 -5.24
CA GLU A 152 -0.39 -17.53 -5.51
C GLU A 152 -1.61 -16.77 -6.04
N ARG A 153 -1.74 -15.48 -5.69
CA ARG A 153 -2.81 -14.59 -6.15
C ARG A 153 -2.42 -13.79 -7.42
N GLY A 154 -1.29 -14.12 -8.03
CA GLY A 154 -0.80 -13.51 -9.27
C GLY A 154 0.02 -12.23 -9.08
N VAL A 155 0.37 -11.85 -7.84
CA VAL A 155 1.21 -10.69 -7.54
C VAL A 155 2.56 -11.17 -7.03
N SER A 156 3.51 -11.36 -7.95
CA SER A 156 4.84 -11.93 -7.65
C SER A 156 5.99 -10.93 -7.79
N SER A 157 5.72 -9.69 -8.21
CA SER A 157 6.75 -8.66 -8.42
C SER A 157 6.37 -7.32 -7.81
N ILE A 158 7.38 -6.49 -7.50
CA ILE A 158 7.18 -5.15 -6.93
C ILE A 158 6.41 -4.28 -7.91
N ALA A 159 6.69 -4.38 -9.21
CA ALA A 159 5.96 -3.66 -10.25
C ALA A 159 4.47 -4.08 -10.29
N ALA A 160 4.17 -5.38 -10.19
CA ALA A 160 2.80 -5.88 -10.15
C ALA A 160 2.05 -5.36 -8.91
N LEU A 161 2.69 -5.36 -7.73
CA LEU A 161 2.09 -4.84 -6.51
C LEU A 161 1.85 -3.32 -6.59
N ALA A 162 2.80 -2.57 -7.16
CA ALA A 162 2.68 -1.13 -7.35
C ALA A 162 1.59 -0.73 -8.35
N ALA A 163 1.34 -1.56 -9.37
CA ALA A 163 0.34 -1.34 -10.40
C ALA A 163 -1.11 -1.52 -9.91
N LEU A 164 -1.31 -2.11 -8.72
CA LEU A 164 -2.64 -2.25 -8.14
C LEU A 164 -3.25 -0.88 -7.86
N THR A 165 -4.54 -0.76 -8.13
CA THR A 165 -5.33 0.35 -7.59
C THR A 165 -5.51 0.18 -6.07
N PRO A 166 -5.80 1.25 -5.32
CA PRO A 166 -6.03 1.14 -3.87
C PRO A 166 -7.14 0.16 -3.49
N ASP A 167 -8.19 0.06 -4.31
CA ASP A 167 -9.28 -0.89 -4.09
C ASP A 167 -8.85 -2.34 -4.32
N GLN A 168 -8.05 -2.59 -5.36
CA GLN A 168 -7.49 -3.91 -5.64
C GLN A 168 -6.49 -4.32 -4.55
N ALA A 169 -5.66 -3.40 -4.07
CA ALA A 169 -4.76 -3.66 -2.96
C ALA A 169 -5.54 -4.01 -1.68
N ALA A 170 -6.65 -3.31 -1.40
CA ALA A 170 -7.51 -3.61 -0.25
C ALA A 170 -8.25 -4.95 -0.38
N ALA A 171 -8.76 -5.27 -1.57
CA ALA A 171 -9.37 -6.57 -1.84
C ALA A 171 -8.34 -7.70 -1.71
N LEU A 172 -7.15 -7.52 -2.29
CA LEU A 172 -6.05 -8.47 -2.18
C LEU A 172 -5.64 -8.69 -0.73
N ASP A 173 -5.50 -7.61 0.07
CA ASP A 173 -5.20 -7.68 1.50
C ASP A 173 -6.24 -8.49 2.27
N ALA A 174 -7.53 -8.26 2.02
CA ALA A 174 -8.60 -9.03 2.66
C ALA A 174 -8.52 -10.54 2.36
N ASP A 175 -8.06 -10.89 1.15
CA ASP A 175 -7.95 -12.28 0.70
C ASP A 175 -6.67 -12.99 1.18
N LEU A 176 -5.76 -12.32 1.91
CA LEU A 176 -4.52 -12.92 2.41
C LEU A 176 -4.67 -13.80 3.66
N GLY A 177 -5.90 -14.08 4.11
CA GLY A 177 -6.19 -14.97 5.24
C GLY A 177 -5.46 -14.54 6.53
N PRO A 178 -4.50 -15.32 7.06
CA PRO A 178 -3.79 -14.97 8.30
C PRO A 178 -2.94 -13.68 8.21
N PHE A 179 -2.64 -13.21 6.99
CA PHE A 179 -1.92 -11.96 6.78
C PHE A 179 -2.84 -10.79 6.40
N ALA A 180 -4.16 -10.99 6.42
CA ALA A 180 -5.09 -9.93 6.07
C ALA A 180 -4.98 -8.70 6.99
N GLY A 181 -5.06 -7.52 6.38
CA GLY A 181 -4.89 -6.23 7.03
C GLY A 181 -3.43 -5.81 7.20
N ARG A 182 -2.45 -6.69 6.92
CA ARG A 182 -1.03 -6.34 7.01
C ARG A 182 -0.58 -5.48 5.84
N MET A 183 -1.13 -5.68 4.64
CA MET A 183 -0.77 -4.85 3.50
C MET A 183 -1.07 -3.38 3.78
N ALA A 184 -2.20 -3.09 4.40
CA ALA A 184 -2.57 -1.74 4.84
C ALA A 184 -1.74 -1.26 6.05
N ARG A 185 -1.54 -2.10 7.07
CA ARG A 185 -0.78 -1.74 8.29
C ARG A 185 0.68 -1.42 8.00
N ASP A 186 1.32 -2.28 7.24
CA ASP A 186 2.74 -2.21 6.90
C ASP A 186 2.96 -1.42 5.59
N ARG A 187 1.89 -0.94 4.95
CA ARG A 187 1.92 -0.07 3.75
C ARG A 187 2.70 -0.70 2.58
N TRP A 188 2.56 -2.00 2.35
CA TRP A 188 3.33 -2.70 1.30
C TRP A 188 3.07 -2.14 -0.10
N HIS A 189 1.83 -1.72 -0.39
CA HIS A 189 1.46 -1.12 -1.67
C HIS A 189 2.20 0.20 -1.93
N GLU A 190 2.24 1.08 -0.94
CA GLU A 190 2.93 2.37 -1.05
C GLU A 190 4.46 2.22 -1.15
N GLN A 191 5.03 1.31 -0.35
CA GLN A 191 6.43 0.94 -0.46
C GLN A 191 6.77 0.46 -1.89
N ALA A 192 5.91 -0.40 -2.46
CA ALA A 192 6.10 -0.90 -3.82
C ALA A 192 6.01 0.21 -4.87
N GLN A 193 5.10 1.17 -4.70
CA GLN A 193 4.99 2.33 -5.60
C GLN A 193 6.27 3.16 -5.63
N LEU A 194 6.86 3.46 -4.48
CA LEU A 194 8.12 4.21 -4.40
C LEU A 194 9.27 3.45 -5.06
N LEU A 195 9.38 2.14 -4.78
CA LEU A 195 10.43 1.32 -5.37
C LEU A 195 10.26 1.13 -6.88
N ALA A 196 9.03 0.94 -7.36
CA ALA A 196 8.73 0.83 -8.79
C ALA A 196 8.96 2.15 -9.54
N ALA A 197 8.75 3.29 -8.88
CA ALA A 197 9.09 4.61 -9.41
C ALA A 197 10.60 4.91 -9.39
N GLY A 198 11.42 4.05 -8.76
CA GLY A 198 12.84 4.29 -8.55
C GLY A 198 13.14 5.35 -7.48
N ASP A 199 12.13 5.79 -6.72
CA ASP A 199 12.27 6.78 -5.66
C ASP A 199 12.78 6.15 -4.36
N ARG A 200 14.04 5.73 -4.40
CA ARG A 200 14.71 5.20 -3.20
C ARG A 200 14.83 6.26 -2.12
N ALA A 201 15.04 7.53 -2.48
CA ALA A 201 15.17 8.60 -1.49
C ALA A 201 13.87 8.82 -0.71
N GLY A 202 12.73 8.86 -1.40
CA GLY A 202 11.40 8.93 -0.79
C GLY A 202 11.07 7.68 0.03
N TYR A 203 11.43 6.50 -0.46
CA TYR A 203 11.31 5.26 0.33
C TYR A 203 12.10 5.36 1.64
N GLU A 204 13.38 5.75 1.56
CA GLU A 204 14.25 5.80 2.74
C GLU A 204 13.84 6.90 3.73
N ALA A 205 13.28 8.00 3.24
CA ALA A 205 12.74 9.08 4.08
C ALA A 205 11.54 8.62 4.94
N ILE A 206 10.70 7.75 4.41
CA ILE A 206 9.46 7.30 5.08
C ILE A 206 9.68 5.98 5.85
N PHE A 207 10.41 5.04 5.27
CA PHE A 207 10.53 3.65 5.75
C PHE A 207 11.91 3.28 6.27
N GLY A 208 12.91 4.17 6.10
CA GLY A 208 14.30 3.93 6.45
C GLY A 208 15.07 3.16 5.36
N LYS A 209 16.36 2.92 5.61
CA LYS A 209 17.27 2.29 4.64
C LYS A 209 16.77 0.90 4.21
N LEU A 210 16.85 0.62 2.91
CA LEU A 210 16.82 -0.76 2.40
C LEU A 210 18.09 -1.46 2.86
N GLY A 211 17.93 -2.51 3.67
CA GLY A 211 19.02 -3.33 4.19
C GLY A 211 19.47 -4.40 3.21
#